data_AF-A0A0M0KM67-F1
#
_entry.id   AF-A0A0M0KM67-F1
#
_cell.length_a   1.000
_cell.length_b   1.000
_cell.length_c   1.000
_cell.angle_alpha   90.00
_cell.angle_beta   90.00
_cell.angle_gamma   90.00
#
_symmetry.space_group_name_H-M   'P 1'
#
loop_
_entity.id
_entity.type
_entity.pdbx_description
1 polymer ?
#
loop_
_entity_poly.entity_id
_entity_poly.type
_entity_poly.pdbx_seq_one_letter_code
_entity_poly.pdbx_strand_id
1 'polypeptide(L)'
;MMTKPLSDLNRAELEVILSAMRLQVRTLKGAEKDLFSLDYQKVLKKGREVELDGMGMKHICYALRRKALMLTAVYGNEARKAQKKMLYNLAYKITMKRIRFQEEHNPLNKHKETPALPKADVS
;
A
#
# COMPACT_ATOMS: atom_id res chain seq x y z
N MET A 1 -3.02 14.38 -1.23
CA MET A 1 -1.66 14.29 -0.65
C MET A 1 -1.10 12.91 -0.99
N MET A 2 0.20 12.78 -1.21
CA MET A 2 0.86 11.52 -1.60
C MET A 2 2.03 11.27 -0.64
N THR A 3 2.41 10.01 -0.47
CA THR A 3 3.61 9.62 0.31
C THR A 3 4.49 8.69 -0.53
N LYS A 4 5.74 8.45 -0.10
CA LYS A 4 6.69 7.52 -0.74
C LYS A 4 6.76 6.21 0.05
N PRO A 5 5.74 5.31 -0.03
CA PRO A 5 5.65 4.17 0.87
C PRO A 5 6.69 3.08 0.59
N LEU A 6 7.44 3.18 -0.51
CA LEU A 6 8.41 2.16 -0.93
C LEU A 6 9.87 2.61 -0.78
N SER A 7 10.12 3.79 -0.19
CA SER A 7 11.46 4.42 -0.14
C SER A 7 12.50 3.63 0.66
N ASP A 8 12.07 2.90 1.68
CA ASP A 8 12.89 2.07 2.57
C ASP A 8 13.04 0.62 2.12
N LEU A 9 12.38 0.22 1.03
CA LEU A 9 12.43 -1.15 0.53
C LEU A 9 13.73 -1.41 -0.23
N ASN A 10 14.25 -2.63 -0.10
CA ASN A 10 15.37 -3.06 -0.92
C ASN A 10 14.90 -3.47 -2.34
N ARG A 11 15.86 -3.66 -3.26
CA ARG A 11 15.58 -4.01 -4.65
C ARG A 11 14.77 -5.32 -4.78
N ALA A 12 15.09 -6.33 -3.98
CA ALA A 12 14.39 -7.62 -4.05
C ALA A 12 12.93 -7.50 -3.58
N GLU A 13 12.67 -6.72 -2.53
CA GLU A 13 11.31 -6.43 -2.05
C GLU A 13 10.48 -5.69 -3.11
N LEU A 14 11.09 -4.72 -3.81
CA LEU A 14 10.44 -4.02 -4.92
C LEU A 14 10.09 -4.96 -6.08
N GLU A 15 11.01 -5.85 -6.47
CA GLU A 15 10.73 -6.84 -7.53
C GLU A 15 9.58 -7.79 -7.15
N VAL A 16 9.48 -8.18 -5.88
CA VAL A 16 8.37 -8.99 -5.38
C VAL A 16 7.04 -8.25 -5.52
N ILE A 17 7.01 -6.96 -5.21
CA ILE A 17 5.83 -6.08 -5.39
C ILE A 17 5.46 -5.99 -6.86
N LEU A 18 6.40 -5.64 -7.74
CA LEU A 18 6.16 -5.51 -9.18
C LEU A 18 5.63 -6.81 -9.78
N SER A 19 6.22 -7.94 -9.38
CA SER A 19 5.79 -9.27 -9.80
C SER A 19 4.35 -9.58 -9.34
N ALA A 20 3.98 -9.21 -8.12
CA ALA A 20 2.63 -9.40 -7.59
C ALA A 20 1.60 -8.49 -8.28
N MET A 21 1.92 -7.21 -8.48
CA MET A 21 1.06 -6.27 -9.20
C MET A 21 0.85 -6.68 -10.65
N ARG A 22 1.92 -7.08 -11.36
CA ARG A 22 1.84 -7.57 -12.75
C ARG A 22 0.93 -8.79 -12.87
N LEU A 23 1.01 -9.72 -11.92
CA LEU A 23 0.11 -10.88 -11.89
C LEU A 23 -1.34 -10.43 -11.70
N GLN A 24 -1.59 -9.53 -10.75
CA GLN A 24 -2.93 -9.05 -10.46
C GLN A 24 -3.57 -8.33 -11.65
N VAL A 25 -2.83 -7.45 -12.34
CA VAL A 25 -3.28 -6.75 -13.56
C VAL A 25 -3.76 -7.72 -14.65
N ARG A 26 -3.11 -8.89 -14.76
CA ARG A 26 -3.51 -9.92 -15.75
C ARG A 26 -4.81 -10.63 -15.37
N THR A 27 -5.19 -10.62 -14.10
CA THR A 27 -6.41 -11.29 -13.61
C THR A 27 -7.64 -10.37 -13.55
N LEU A 28 -7.43 -9.06 -13.44
CA LEU A 28 -8.51 -8.07 -13.37
C LEU A 28 -9.11 -7.79 -14.76
N LYS A 29 -10.35 -7.29 -14.78
CA LYS A 29 -11.09 -6.89 -15.99
C LYS A 29 -11.78 -5.53 -15.79
N GLY A 30 -12.13 -4.87 -16.89
CA GLY A 30 -12.87 -3.61 -16.88
C GLY A 30 -12.20 -2.49 -16.08
N ALA A 31 -13.00 -1.60 -15.49
CA ALA A 31 -12.54 -0.41 -14.79
C ALA A 31 -11.58 -0.70 -13.62
N GLU A 32 -11.74 -1.83 -12.92
CA GLU A 32 -10.83 -2.23 -11.85
C GLU A 32 -9.42 -2.49 -12.38
N LYS A 33 -9.30 -3.12 -13.55
CA LYS A 33 -8.02 -3.32 -14.22
C LYS A 33 -7.39 -1.99 -14.58
N ASP A 34 -8.16 -1.03 -15.08
CA ASP A 34 -7.62 0.25 -15.54
C ASP A 34 -7.03 1.04 -14.36
N LEU A 35 -7.78 1.17 -13.27
CA LEU A 35 -7.32 1.83 -12.05
C LEU A 35 -6.08 1.15 -11.46
N PHE A 36 -6.09 -0.18 -11.37
CA PHE A 36 -4.95 -0.93 -10.85
C PHE A 36 -3.73 -0.81 -11.77
N SER A 37 -3.93 -0.78 -13.09
CA SER A 37 -2.87 -0.67 -14.09
C SER A 37 -2.16 0.68 -13.99
N LEU A 38 -2.88 1.78 -13.73
CA LEU A 38 -2.28 3.09 -13.52
C LEU A 38 -1.31 3.08 -12.34
N ASP A 39 -1.71 2.50 -11.21
CA ASP A 39 -0.83 2.40 -10.04
C ASP A 39 0.33 1.44 -10.27
N TYR A 40 0.11 0.33 -10.96
CA TYR A 40 1.20 -0.56 -11.37
C TYR A 40 2.23 0.19 -12.24
N GLN A 41 1.81 0.97 -13.22
CA GLN A 41 2.71 1.74 -14.08
C GLN A 41 3.49 2.80 -13.30
N LYS A 42 2.87 3.46 -12.30
CA LYS A 42 3.57 4.38 -11.40
C LYS A 42 4.69 3.67 -10.64
N VAL A 43 4.40 2.53 -10.03
CA VAL A 43 5.39 1.74 -9.28
C VAL A 43 6.48 1.20 -10.19
N LEU A 44 6.13 0.75 -11.40
CA LEU A 44 7.09 0.26 -12.39
C LEU A 44 8.07 1.36 -12.82
N LYS A 45 7.58 2.57 -13.09
CA LYS A 45 8.40 3.68 -13.58
C LYS A 45 9.24 4.34 -12.49
N LYS A 46 8.68 4.54 -11.29
CA LYS A 46 9.32 5.29 -10.20
C LYS A 46 9.96 4.41 -9.13
N GLY A 47 9.65 3.12 -9.10
CA GLY A 47 10.20 2.18 -8.13
C GLY A 47 10.04 2.65 -6.68
N ARG A 48 11.16 2.78 -5.97
CA ARG A 48 11.20 3.22 -4.56
C ARG A 48 10.82 4.68 -4.35
N GLU A 49 10.92 5.50 -5.40
CA GLU A 49 10.60 6.93 -5.35
C GLU A 49 9.14 7.21 -5.70
N VAL A 50 8.34 6.16 -5.92
CA VAL A 50 6.93 6.30 -6.27
C VAL A 50 6.16 7.02 -5.17
N GLU A 51 5.36 7.99 -5.59
CA GLU A 51 4.41 8.67 -4.74
C GLU A 51 3.03 8.03 -4.92
N LEU A 52 2.43 7.60 -3.81
CA LEU A 52 1.15 6.90 -3.79
C LEU A 52 0.24 7.47 -2.70
N ASP A 53 -1.06 7.42 -2.95
CA ASP A 53 -2.10 7.68 -1.98
C ASP A 53 -2.52 6.40 -1.26
N GLY A 54 -3.54 6.51 -0.41
CA GLY A 54 -4.11 5.37 0.30
C GLY A 54 -4.67 4.27 -0.62
N MET A 55 -5.06 4.59 -1.86
CA MET A 55 -5.60 3.63 -2.81
C MET A 55 -4.47 2.86 -3.51
N GLY A 56 -3.44 3.55 -3.98
CA GLY A 56 -2.25 2.91 -4.57
C GLY A 56 -1.57 1.97 -3.58
N MET A 57 -1.46 2.35 -2.31
CA MET A 57 -0.99 1.46 -1.25
C MET A 57 -1.90 0.23 -1.05
N LYS A 58 -3.23 0.42 -1.11
CA LYS A 58 -4.20 -0.69 -1.01
C LYS A 58 -4.07 -1.66 -2.17
N HIS A 59 -3.86 -1.19 -3.40
CA HIS A 59 -3.62 -2.03 -4.58
C HIS A 59 -2.38 -2.92 -4.40
N ILE A 60 -1.27 -2.38 -3.90
CA ILE A 60 -0.07 -3.18 -3.61
C ILE A 60 -0.37 -4.27 -2.58
N CYS A 61 -0.99 -3.91 -1.44
CA CYS A 61 -1.35 -4.86 -0.39
C CYS A 61 -2.26 -5.98 -0.93
N TYR A 62 -3.23 -5.62 -1.76
CA TYR A 62 -4.13 -6.57 -2.39
C TYR A 62 -3.38 -7.53 -3.31
N ALA A 63 -2.51 -7.04 -4.20
CA ALA A 63 -1.70 -7.88 -5.09
C ALA A 63 -0.84 -8.90 -4.32
N LEU A 64 -0.16 -8.45 -3.26
CA LEU A 64 0.71 -9.30 -2.44
C LEU A 64 -0.08 -10.42 -1.77
N ARG A 65 -1.22 -10.08 -1.15
CA ARG A 65 -2.10 -11.06 -0.48
C ARG A 65 -2.70 -12.05 -1.49
N ARG A 66 -3.17 -11.56 -2.65
CA ARG A 66 -3.70 -12.44 -3.70
C ARG A 66 -2.66 -13.41 -4.23
N LYS A 67 -1.42 -12.96 -4.46
CA LYS A 67 -0.32 -13.85 -4.84
C LYS A 67 -0.02 -14.90 -3.76
N ALA A 68 -0.04 -14.53 -2.48
CA ALA A 68 0.17 -15.48 -1.39
C ALA A 68 -0.95 -16.53 -1.32
N LEU A 69 -2.21 -16.11 -1.50
CA LEU A 69 -3.37 -17.01 -1.58
C LEU A 69 -3.28 -17.95 -2.78
N MET A 70 -2.87 -17.46 -3.95
CA MET A 70 -2.65 -18.30 -5.13
C MET A 70 -1.56 -19.35 -4.89
N LEU A 71 -0.47 -19.00 -4.21
CA LEU A 71 0.56 -19.98 -3.85
C LEU A 71 0.01 -21.07 -2.93
N THR A 72 -0.85 -20.71 -1.98
CA THR A 72 -1.54 -21.70 -1.14
C THR A 72 -2.49 -22.57 -1.96
N ALA A 73 -3.27 -21.99 -2.88
CA ALA A 73 -4.20 -22.74 -3.71
C ALA A 73 -3.50 -23.72 -4.67
N VAL A 74 -2.37 -23.35 -5.24
CA VAL A 74 -1.65 -24.16 -6.24
C VAL A 74 -0.75 -25.22 -5.60
N TYR A 75 -0.08 -24.89 -4.48
CA TYR A 75 0.96 -25.76 -3.91
C TYR A 75 0.62 -26.29 -2.51
N GLY A 76 -0.49 -25.86 -1.91
CA GLY A 76 -0.87 -26.21 -0.55
C GLY A 76 -0.24 -25.31 0.53
N ASN A 77 -0.61 -25.58 1.78
CA ASN A 77 -0.27 -24.72 2.92
C ASN A 77 1.21 -24.78 3.34
N GLU A 78 1.88 -25.92 3.25
CA GLU A 78 3.29 -26.01 3.68
C GLU A 78 4.29 -25.68 2.58
N ALA A 79 3.91 -25.84 1.30
CA ALA A 79 4.79 -25.49 0.20
C ALA A 79 5.03 -23.97 0.12
N ARG A 80 6.27 -23.59 -0.20
CA ARG A 80 6.71 -22.18 -0.40
C ARG A 80 6.41 -21.26 0.80
N LYS A 81 6.45 -21.80 2.03
CA LYS A 81 6.17 -21.08 3.28
C LYS A 81 6.95 -19.77 3.42
N ALA A 82 8.25 -19.79 3.13
CA ALA A 82 9.10 -18.60 3.16
C ALA A 82 8.63 -17.50 2.18
N GLN A 83 8.28 -17.89 0.95
CA GLN A 83 7.78 -16.96 -0.07
C GLN A 83 6.43 -16.35 0.34
N LYS A 84 5.52 -17.17 0.86
CA LYS A 84 4.21 -16.70 1.36
C LYS A 84 4.37 -15.74 2.54
N LYS A 85 5.25 -16.07 3.50
CA LYS A 85 5.58 -15.20 4.64
C LYS A 85 6.13 -13.86 4.18
N MET A 86 7.04 -13.85 3.20
CA MET A 86 7.58 -12.62 2.61
C MET A 86 6.48 -11.73 2.01
N LEU A 87 5.56 -12.31 1.22
CA LEU A 87 4.44 -11.57 0.63
C LEU A 87 3.54 -10.94 1.69
N TYR A 88 3.18 -11.69 2.74
CA TYR A 88 2.36 -11.16 3.84
C TYR A 88 3.08 -10.09 4.65
N ASN A 89 4.37 -10.27 4.93
CA ASN A 89 5.18 -9.28 5.65
C ASN A 89 5.27 -7.96 4.86
N LEU A 90 5.48 -8.00 3.54
CA LEU A 90 5.47 -6.81 2.70
C LEU A 90 4.09 -6.15 2.68
N ALA A 91 3.02 -6.94 2.57
CA ALA A 91 1.66 -6.40 2.62
C ALA A 91 1.38 -5.72 3.97
N TYR A 92 1.86 -6.29 5.07
CA TYR A 92 1.75 -5.71 6.40
C TYR A 92 2.51 -4.39 6.51
N LYS A 93 3.80 -4.35 6.12
CA LYS A 93 4.61 -3.12 6.11
C LYS A 93 3.91 -1.98 5.36
N ILE A 94 3.39 -2.24 4.17
CA ILE A 94 2.71 -1.22 3.35
C ILE A 94 1.36 -0.84 3.97
N THR A 95 0.65 -1.78 4.58
CA THR A 95 -0.61 -1.49 5.30
C THR A 95 -0.36 -0.55 6.47
N MET A 96 0.70 -0.75 7.25
CA MET A 96 1.05 0.14 8.37
C MET A 96 1.36 1.56 7.89
N LYS A 97 2.09 1.69 6.77
CA LYS A 97 2.33 3.01 6.17
C LYS A 97 1.04 3.67 5.67
N ARG A 98 0.13 2.89 5.09
CA ARG A 98 -1.19 3.38 4.68
C ARG A 98 -2.00 3.87 5.88
N ILE A 99 -2.04 3.11 6.97
CA ILE A 99 -2.75 3.49 8.20
C ILE A 99 -2.18 4.80 8.74
N ARG A 100 -0.86 4.90 8.88
CA ARG A 100 -0.19 6.12 9.34
C ARG A 100 -0.51 7.33 8.46
N PHE A 101 -0.41 7.18 7.14
CA PHE A 101 -0.78 8.22 6.18
C PHE A 101 -2.26 8.66 6.35
N GLN A 102 -3.16 7.71 6.59
CA GLN A 102 -4.57 8.02 6.83
C GLN A 102 -4.78 8.73 8.18
N GLU A 103 -4.05 8.36 9.23
CA GLU A 103 -4.11 9.00 10.54
C GLU A 103 -3.62 10.45 10.52
N GLU A 104 -2.47 10.69 9.86
CA GLU A 104 -1.84 12.01 9.69
C GLU A 104 -2.69 12.97 8.83
N HIS A 105 -3.56 12.42 7.98
CA HIS A 105 -4.39 13.21 7.07
C HIS A 105 -5.89 13.08 7.33
N ASN A 106 -6.29 12.44 8.43
CA ASN A 106 -7.68 12.34 8.82
C ASN A 106 -8.22 13.73 9.21
N PRO A 107 -9.25 14.27 8.53
CA PRO A 107 -9.84 15.56 8.87
C PRO A 107 -10.30 15.63 10.34
N LEU A 108 -10.76 14.52 10.90
CA LEU A 108 -11.24 14.43 12.29
C LEU A 108 -10.10 14.58 13.32
N ASN A 109 -8.85 14.28 12.93
CA ASN A 109 -7.69 14.45 13.81
C ASN A 109 -7.16 15.89 13.80
N LYS A 110 -7.42 16.66 12.74
CA LYS A 110 -6.98 18.06 12.61
C LYS A 110 -7.72 19.04 13.52
N HIS A 111 -8.89 18.66 14.06
CA HIS A 111 -9.65 19.52 14.98
C HIS A 111 -9.14 19.50 16.43
N LYS A 112 -8.21 18.60 16.79
CA LYS A 112 -7.66 18.52 18.16
C LYS A 112 -6.56 19.53 18.46
N GLU A 113 -6.05 20.24 17.45
CA GLU A 113 -4.95 21.21 17.59
C GLU A 113 -5.41 22.66 17.41
N THR A 114 -6.69 22.96 17.63
CA THR A 114 -7.11 24.37 17.69
C THR A 114 -6.73 24.92 19.07
N PRO A 115 -5.77 25.86 19.20
CA PRO A 115 -5.50 26.50 20.48
C PRO A 115 -6.78 27.22 20.89
N ALA A 116 -7.23 27.00 22.13
CA ALA A 116 -8.31 27.79 22.70
C ALA A 116 -7.92 29.27 22.60
N LEU A 117 -8.71 30.04 21.85
CA LEU A 117 -8.56 31.51 21.81
C LEU A 117 -8.58 32.03 23.25
N PRO A 118 -7.65 32.93 23.63
CA PRO A 118 -7.66 33.51 24.96
C PRO A 118 -9.01 34.22 25.18
N LYS A 119 -9.65 33.93 26.31
CA LYS A 119 -10.88 34.60 26.72
C LYS A 119 -10.57 36.10 26.78
N ALA A 120 -11.29 36.89 26.00
CA ALA A 120 -11.22 38.34 26.10
C ALA A 120 -11.72 38.74 27.49
N ASP A 121 -10.84 39.36 28.28
CA ASP A 121 -11.23 40.06 29.51
C ASP A 121 -12.18 41.18 29.12
N VAL A 122 -13.44 41.04 29.53
CA VAL A 122 -14.44 42.10 29.46
C VAL A 122 -14.23 42.95 30.71
N SER A 123 -13.68 44.15 30.51
CA SER A 123 -13.56 45.19 31.53
C SER A 123 -14.90 45.84 31.85
#